data_AF-S4PGZ4-F1
#
_entry.id   AF-S4PGZ4-F1
#
_cell.length_a   1.000
_cell.length_b   1.000
_cell.length_c   1.000
_cell.angle_alpha   90.00
_cell.angle_beta   90.00
_cell.angle_gamma   90.00
#
_symmetry.space_group_name_H-M   'P 1'
#
loop_
_entity.id
_entity.type
_entity.pdbx_description
1 polymer ?
#
loop_
_entity_poly.entity_id
_entity_poly.type
_entity_poly.pdbx_seq_one_letter_code
_entity_poly.pdbx_strand_id
1 'polypeptide(L)'
;MSKVPLRDISPIMQAFRKFLLGREHTTALRSQHLISARTQPPPQIPDGPSHRHAHNYYYTRDARREVTPPLIVTQKLLADSSADKGTPKAAINVRPTPGKLYHWDKHYE
;
A
#
# COMPACT_ATOMS: atom_id res chain seq x y z
N MET A 1 13.13 -32.38 3.05
CA MET A 1 13.16 -32.15 4.51
C MET A 1 14.44 -32.77 5.06
N SER A 2 15.24 -32.03 5.83
CA SER A 2 16.50 -32.57 6.37
C SER A 2 16.23 -33.74 7.31
N LYS A 3 17.03 -34.80 7.20
CA LYS A 3 16.89 -36.04 7.98
C LYS A 3 17.30 -35.91 9.46
N VAL A 4 17.86 -34.76 9.84
CA VAL A 4 18.40 -34.48 11.17
C VAL A 4 17.39 -33.65 11.97
N PRO A 5 17.07 -34.04 13.22
CA PRO A 5 16.18 -33.28 14.08
C PRO A 5 16.77 -31.91 14.39
N LEU A 6 15.88 -30.94 14.57
CA LEU A 6 16.21 -29.60 14.98
C LEU A 6 16.93 -29.57 16.32
N ARG A 7 17.89 -28.64 16.47
CA ARG A 7 18.58 -28.44 17.75
C ARG A 7 17.56 -27.94 18.79
N ASP A 8 17.35 -28.74 19.82
CA ASP A 8 16.49 -28.40 20.97
C ASP A 8 17.12 -28.97 22.27
N ILE A 9 16.48 -28.70 23.41
CA ILE A 9 16.87 -29.22 24.73
C ILE A 9 16.63 -30.74 24.85
N SER A 10 17.11 -31.37 25.92
CA SER A 10 16.91 -32.81 26.14
C SER A 10 15.43 -33.20 26.21
N PRO A 11 15.02 -34.41 25.78
CA PRO A 11 13.61 -34.81 25.73
C PRO A 11 12.84 -34.67 27.05
N ILE A 12 13.50 -34.91 28.19
CA ILE A 12 12.91 -34.74 29.53
C ILE A 12 12.56 -33.27 29.78
N MET A 13 13.49 -32.36 29.45
CA MET A 13 13.26 -30.92 29.59
C MET A 13 12.23 -30.42 28.58
N GLN A 14 12.13 -31.03 27.40
CA GLN A 14 11.06 -30.72 26.45
C GLN A 14 9.69 -31.09 27.02
N ALA A 15 9.54 -32.27 27.64
CA ALA A 15 8.29 -32.70 28.26
C ALA A 15 7.90 -31.77 29.42
N PHE A 16 8.86 -31.41 30.28
CA PHE A 16 8.65 -30.45 31.37
C PHE A 16 8.20 -29.08 30.84
N ARG A 17 8.86 -28.57 29.79
CA ARG A 17 8.49 -27.31 29.12
C ARG A 17 7.08 -27.36 28.53
N LYS A 18 6.73 -28.44 27.83
CA LYS A 18 5.39 -28.63 27.24
C LYS A 18 4.30 -28.67 28.31
N PHE A 19 4.57 -29.35 29.43
CA PHE A 19 3.67 -29.41 30.57
C PHE A 19 3.40 -28.02 31.16
N LEU A 20 4.46 -27.25 31.46
CA LEU A 20 4.31 -25.90 32.02
C LEU A 20 3.66 -24.90 31.05
N LEU A 21 3.86 -25.06 29.74
CA LEU A 21 3.26 -24.20 28.72
C LEU A 21 1.80 -24.55 28.41
N GLY A 22 1.34 -25.76 28.76
CA GLY A 22 0.03 -26.28 28.34
C GLY A 22 -0.11 -26.45 26.81
N ARG A 23 1.00 -26.38 26.07
CA ARG A 23 1.03 -26.50 24.61
C ARG A 23 2.39 -26.96 24.10
N GLU A 24 2.42 -27.39 22.85
CA GLU A 24 3.65 -27.65 22.11
C GLU A 24 4.49 -26.36 21.95
N HIS A 25 5.76 -26.46 22.32
CA HIS A 25 6.67 -25.33 22.24
C HIS A 25 7.08 -25.06 20.79
N THR A 26 6.83 -23.85 20.33
CA THR A 26 7.22 -23.36 19.00
C THR A 26 8.54 -22.60 19.10
N THR A 27 9.58 -23.14 18.49
CA THR A 27 10.92 -22.55 18.55
C THR A 27 11.01 -21.28 17.71
N ALA A 28 11.30 -20.14 18.35
CA ALA A 28 11.52 -18.85 17.66
C ALA A 28 12.93 -18.72 17.03
N LEU A 29 13.83 -19.66 17.34
CA LEU A 29 15.18 -19.67 16.78
C LEU A 29 15.16 -20.10 15.31
N ARG A 30 15.91 -19.36 14.49
CA ARG A 30 16.13 -19.71 13.08
C ARG A 30 17.12 -20.85 12.99
N SER A 31 16.80 -21.83 12.16
CA SER A 31 17.64 -23.00 11.92
C SER A 31 17.97 -23.11 10.45
N GLN A 32 19.20 -23.48 10.13
CA GLN A 32 19.78 -23.40 8.79
C GLN A 32 18.92 -24.05 7.70
N HIS A 33 18.34 -25.23 7.98
CA HIS A 33 17.46 -25.96 7.06
C HIS A 33 16.05 -25.37 6.83
N LEU A 34 15.61 -24.39 7.63
CA LEU A 34 14.30 -23.70 7.47
C LEU A 34 14.45 -22.30 6.90
N ILE A 35 15.67 -21.82 6.72
CA ILE A 35 15.95 -20.51 6.13
C ILE A 35 16.54 -20.70 4.74
N SER A 36 16.37 -19.69 3.89
CA SER A 36 17.07 -19.64 2.61
C SER A 36 18.59 -19.58 2.84
N ALA A 37 19.36 -20.09 1.88
CA ALA A 37 20.81 -19.98 1.90
C ALA A 37 21.26 -18.52 1.95
N ARG A 38 22.43 -18.24 2.53
CA ARG A 38 22.99 -16.87 2.52
C ARG A 38 23.43 -16.44 1.13
N THR A 39 23.93 -17.40 0.35
CA THR A 39 24.32 -17.19 -1.04
C THR A 39 23.17 -17.60 -1.94
N GLN A 40 22.72 -16.68 -2.79
CA GLN A 40 21.66 -16.90 -3.76
C GLN A 40 22.27 -16.85 -5.18
N PRO A 41 21.74 -17.61 -6.14
CA PRO A 41 22.15 -17.48 -7.53
C PRO A 41 21.76 -16.09 -8.07
N PRO A 42 22.45 -15.58 -9.11
CA PRO A 42 22.06 -14.34 -9.76
C PRO A 42 20.61 -14.41 -10.29
N PRO A 43 19.71 -13.48 -9.92
CA PRO A 43 18.34 -13.49 -10.41
C PRO A 43 18.23 -12.92 -11.83
N GLN A 44 17.24 -13.37 -12.60
CA GLN A 44 16.79 -12.72 -13.82
C GLN A 44 15.55 -11.89 -13.50
N ILE A 45 15.71 -10.56 -13.45
CA ILE A 45 14.63 -9.63 -13.07
C ILE A 45 13.88 -9.22 -14.35
N PRO A 46 12.54 -9.26 -14.37
CA PRO A 46 11.77 -8.80 -15.52
C PRO A 46 11.92 -7.30 -15.70
N ASP A 47 11.83 -6.87 -16.96
CA ASP A 47 11.90 -5.47 -17.32
C ASP A 47 10.67 -4.67 -16.89
N GLY A 48 10.88 -3.36 -16.69
CA GLY A 48 9.81 -2.43 -16.39
C GLY A 48 8.92 -2.10 -17.62
N PRO A 49 7.77 -1.44 -17.41
CA PRO A 49 6.79 -1.18 -18.46
C PRO A 49 7.29 -0.25 -19.59
N SER A 50 8.35 0.53 -19.32
CA SER A 50 9.01 1.42 -20.28
C SER A 50 10.21 0.77 -20.98
N HIS A 51 10.45 -0.53 -20.84
CA HIS A 51 11.45 -1.24 -21.65
C HIS A 51 10.84 -1.64 -22.99
N ARG A 52 10.60 -0.65 -23.86
CA ARG A 52 9.99 -0.85 -25.19
C ARG A 52 10.89 -0.23 -26.26
N HIS A 53 11.06 -0.94 -27.38
CA HIS A 53 11.89 -0.51 -28.50
C HIS A 53 11.25 0.58 -29.37
N ALA A 54 9.93 0.66 -29.43
CA ALA A 54 9.18 1.63 -30.22
C ALA A 54 8.02 2.23 -29.40
N HIS A 55 7.51 3.39 -29.85
CA HIS A 55 6.38 4.09 -29.22
C HIS A 55 6.56 4.35 -27.72
N ASN A 56 7.76 4.80 -27.33
CA ASN A 56 8.15 4.98 -25.93
C ASN A 56 8.92 6.30 -25.72
N TYR A 57 8.40 7.37 -26.31
CA TYR A 57 8.99 8.68 -26.17
C TYR A 57 8.86 9.17 -24.72
N TYR A 58 9.95 9.71 -24.17
CA TYR A 58 9.96 10.14 -22.77
C TYR A 58 8.91 11.23 -22.48
N TYR A 59 8.65 12.12 -23.44
CA TYR A 59 7.72 13.24 -23.26
C TYR A 59 6.27 12.80 -23.00
N THR A 60 5.85 11.61 -23.45
CA THR A 60 4.49 11.10 -23.24
C THR A 60 4.28 10.47 -21.86
N ARG A 61 5.34 10.32 -21.06
CA ARG A 61 5.30 9.69 -19.73
C ARG A 61 6.06 10.48 -18.67
N ASP A 62 6.45 11.72 -18.96
CA ASP A 62 7.16 12.58 -18.02
C ASP A 62 6.17 13.33 -17.12
N ALA A 63 5.64 12.63 -16.12
CA ALA A 63 4.70 13.21 -15.15
C ALA A 63 5.26 14.43 -14.41
N ARG A 64 6.60 14.59 -14.35
CA ARG A 64 7.22 15.77 -13.71
C ARG A 64 6.93 17.06 -14.49
N ARG A 65 6.69 16.96 -15.80
CA ARG A 65 6.34 18.09 -16.68
C ARG A 65 4.83 18.29 -16.81
N GLU A 66 4.03 17.35 -16.33
CA GLU A 66 2.57 17.48 -16.29
C GLU A 66 2.09 18.30 -15.10
N VAL A 67 2.96 18.53 -14.10
CA VAL A 67 2.64 19.33 -12.92
C VAL A 67 2.45 20.79 -13.32
N THR A 68 1.20 21.27 -13.19
CA THR A 68 0.86 22.69 -13.36
C THR A 68 0.90 23.42 -12.02
N PRO A 69 1.14 24.75 -12.02
CA PRO A 69 0.97 25.56 -10.81
C PRO A 69 -0.41 25.38 -10.17
N PRO A 70 -0.52 25.51 -8.83
CA PRO A 70 -1.79 25.36 -8.13
C PRO A 70 -2.78 26.44 -8.58
N LEU A 71 -4.05 26.07 -8.63
CA LEU A 71 -5.12 26.97 -9.01
C LEU A 71 -5.50 27.89 -7.85
N ILE A 72 -5.45 29.21 -8.06
CA ILE A 72 -5.88 30.21 -7.07
C ILE A 72 -7.40 30.32 -7.12
N VAL A 73 -8.06 29.63 -6.18
CA VAL A 73 -9.52 29.50 -6.12
C VAL A 73 -10.24 30.84 -5.94
N THR A 74 -9.63 31.80 -5.21
CA THR A 74 -10.23 33.12 -4.97
C THR A 74 -10.38 33.92 -6.26
N GLN A 75 -9.36 33.96 -7.12
CA GLN A 75 -9.41 34.67 -8.40
C GLN A 75 -10.39 34.02 -9.40
N LYS A 76 -10.50 32.69 -9.38
CA LYS A 76 -11.39 31.95 -10.27
C LYS A 76 -12.87 32.05 -9.85
N LEU A 77 -13.17 31.95 -8.56
CA LEU A 77 -14.52 32.13 -8.03
C LEU A 77 -15.01 33.58 -8.18
N LEU A 78 -14.12 34.57 -8.14
CA LEU A 78 -14.46 35.97 -8.41
C LEU A 78 -14.92 36.18 -9.87
N ALA A 79 -14.30 35.49 -10.84
CA ALA A 79 -14.70 35.53 -12.24
C ALA A 79 -16.05 34.81 -12.51
N ASP A 80 -16.32 33.70 -11.80
CA ASP A 80 -17.60 32.98 -11.88
C ASP A 80 -18.75 33.67 -11.10
N SER A 81 -18.40 34.63 -10.23
CA SER A 81 -19.33 35.45 -9.44
C SER A 81 -19.63 36.81 -10.07
N SER A 82 -18.85 37.25 -11.06
CA SER A 82 -19.16 38.44 -11.87
C SER A 82 -20.26 38.12 -12.89
N ALA A 83 -21.50 38.17 -12.41
CA ALA A 83 -22.72 38.53 -13.11
C ALA A 83 -22.82 38.10 -14.59
N ASP A 84 -23.37 36.91 -14.83
CA ASP A 84 -24.35 36.83 -15.91
C ASP A 84 -25.63 37.55 -15.45
N LYS A 85 -26.21 38.31 -16.37
CA LYS A 85 -27.10 39.44 -16.09
C LYS A 85 -28.33 39.07 -15.25
N GLY A 86 -28.40 39.60 -14.02
CA GLY A 86 -29.67 40.03 -13.41
C GLY A 86 -30.54 39.00 -12.68
N THR A 87 -30.16 37.73 -12.54
CA THR A 87 -30.92 36.77 -11.72
C THR A 87 -30.12 36.34 -10.48
N PRO A 88 -30.59 36.57 -9.24
CA PRO A 88 -29.90 36.09 -8.06
C PRO A 88 -29.90 34.55 -8.06
N LYS A 89 -28.71 33.93 -8.04
CA LYS A 89 -28.58 32.49 -7.85
C LYS A 89 -29.18 32.16 -6.47
N ALA A 90 -30.24 31.35 -6.44
CA ALA A 90 -30.87 30.93 -5.21
C ALA A 90 -29.83 30.31 -4.27
N ALA A 91 -29.88 30.69 -2.99
CA ALA A 91 -28.96 30.15 -1.98
C ALA A 91 -29.06 28.62 -1.98
N ILE A 92 -27.95 27.96 -2.33
CA ILE A 92 -27.87 26.50 -2.25
C ILE A 92 -27.93 26.16 -0.76
N ASN A 93 -29.05 25.57 -0.31
CA ASN A 93 -29.27 25.16 1.09
C ASN A 93 -28.34 24.03 1.56
N VAL A 94 -27.52 23.47 0.66
CA VAL A 94 -26.55 22.43 0.96
C VAL A 94 -25.15 23.04 1.01
N ARG A 95 -24.52 22.97 2.19
CA ARG A 95 -23.13 23.42 2.36
C ARG A 95 -22.21 22.48 1.58
N PRO A 96 -21.26 23.00 0.77
CA PRO A 96 -20.32 22.15 0.07
C PRO A 96 -19.44 21.40 1.08
N THR A 97 -19.40 20.07 0.99
CA THR A 97 -18.48 19.23 1.77
C THR A 97 -17.30 18.81 0.89
N PRO A 98 -16.08 18.61 1.45
CA PRO A 98 -14.91 18.18 0.65
C PRO A 98 -15.06 16.83 -0.04
N GLY A 99 -16.00 15.99 0.40
CA GLY A 99 -16.28 14.67 -0.16
C GLY A 99 -17.48 14.02 0.51
N LYS A 100 -17.79 12.79 0.10
CA LYS A 100 -18.81 11.95 0.73
C LYS A 100 -18.23 11.30 1.99
N LEU A 101 -19.06 11.13 3.03
CA LEU A 101 -18.68 10.39 4.22
C LEU A 101 -18.51 8.90 3.87
N TYR A 102 -17.35 8.33 4.20
CA TYR A 102 -17.10 6.89 4.02
C TYR A 102 -17.54 6.12 5.27
N HIS A 103 -18.56 5.28 5.12
CA HIS A 103 -19.05 4.40 6.19
C HIS A 103 -18.43 3.01 6.03
N TRP A 104 -17.37 2.73 6.78
CA TRP A 104 -16.62 1.46 6.68
C TRP A 104 -17.41 0.23 7.15
N ASP A 105 -18.45 0.44 7.98
CA ASP A 105 -19.25 -0.62 8.62
C ASP A 105 -20.70 -0.67 8.13
N LYS A 106 -21.01 -0.02 7.00
CA LYS A 106 -22.38 -0.03 6.48
C LYS A 106 -22.65 -1.37 5.79
N HIS A 107 -23.30 -2.28 6.50
CA HIS A 107 -23.75 -3.57 5.96
C HIS A 107 -24.94 -3.39 5.00
N TYR A 108 -24.63 -3.10 3.73
CA TYR A 108 -25.55 -3.04 2.57
C TYR A 108 -26.69 -2.00 2.69
N GLU A 109 -27.11 -1.46 1.53
CA GLU A 109 -28.41 -0.79 1.35
C GLU A 109 -29.32 -1.71 0.54
#